data_AF-A0A529XBA9-F1
#
_entry.id   AF-A0A529XBA9-F1
#
_cell.length_a   1.000
_cell.length_b   1.000
_cell.length_c   1.000
_cell.angle_alpha   90.00
_cell.angle_beta   90.00
_cell.angle_gamma   90.00
#
_symmetry.space_group_name_H-M   'P 1'
#
loop_
_entity.id
_entity.type
_entity.pdbx_description
1 polymer ?
#
loop_
_entity_poly.entity_id
_entity_poly.type
_entity_poly.pdbx_seq_one_letter_code
_entity_poly.pdbx_strand_id
1 'polypeptide(L)'
;ALCLVRPIEEARIWARDAAKAEATAARLRDRLGIMVRAEPDAANAAAGADIIVTTTPSTEPLIKPGFVSAGQHITAMGSDAEHKNEIAPAILRMADLYVADSAKQTRRLGELHHAIEVAVFAADAEVTELGEIIAGSKHGRRSAGDITIADLTGTGVQDTAIATLARDRARAAKAGTIFES
;
A
#
# COMPACT_ATOMS: atom_id res chain seq x y z
N ALA A 1 -0.78 8.93 7.86
CA ALA A 1 0.07 7.85 8.37
C ALA A 1 1.53 8.05 7.94
N LEU A 2 1.83 8.19 6.64
CA LEU A 2 3.20 8.39 6.16
C LEU A 2 3.96 9.55 6.83
N CYS A 3 3.33 10.72 7.02
CA CYS A 3 3.97 11.85 7.71
C CYS A 3 4.34 11.56 9.19
N LEU A 4 3.83 10.48 9.79
CA LEU A 4 4.21 10.06 11.16
C LEU A 4 5.50 9.25 11.18
N VAL A 5 5.91 8.68 10.04
CA VAL A 5 7.06 7.77 9.94
C VAL A 5 8.13 8.24 8.94
N ARG A 6 7.84 9.29 8.16
CA ARG A 6 8.76 9.90 7.20
C ARG A 6 8.58 11.42 7.17
N PRO A 7 9.65 12.19 6.92
CA PRO A 7 9.59 13.64 6.74
C PRO A 7 9.07 13.96 5.33
N ILE A 8 7.77 13.80 5.11
CA ILE A 8 7.15 14.06 3.80
C ILE A 8 7.05 15.57 3.56
N GLU A 9 7.59 16.05 2.43
CA GLU A 9 7.58 17.47 2.05
C GLU A 9 6.54 17.80 0.97
N GLU A 10 6.26 16.83 0.07
CA GLU A 10 5.24 16.96 -0.95
C GLU A 10 4.48 15.64 -1.19
N ALA A 11 3.26 15.75 -1.73
CA ALA A 11 2.46 14.62 -2.19
C ALA A 11 1.78 14.95 -3.53
N ARG A 12 1.62 13.91 -4.35
CA ARG A 12 0.94 13.98 -5.64
C ARG A 12 -0.21 13.00 -5.64
N ILE A 13 -1.35 13.42 -6.17
CA ILE A 13 -2.57 12.61 -6.16
C ILE A 13 -3.07 12.47 -7.58
N TRP A 14 -3.21 11.24 -8.02
CA TRP A 14 -3.97 10.93 -9.22
C TRP A 14 -5.22 10.13 -8.85
N ALA A 15 -6.33 10.42 -9.53
CA ALA A 15 -7.55 9.62 -9.50
C ALA A 15 -8.27 9.74 -10.85
N ARG A 16 -9.14 8.77 -11.16
CA ARG A 16 -9.97 8.77 -12.39
C ARG A 16 -10.84 10.03 -12.52
N ASP A 17 -11.25 10.61 -11.39
CA ASP A 17 -12.02 11.84 -11.33
C ASP A 17 -11.09 12.99 -10.87
N ALA A 18 -10.72 13.84 -11.82
CA ALA A 18 -9.79 14.94 -11.58
C ALA A 18 -10.33 15.95 -10.55
N ALA A 19 -11.64 16.20 -10.52
CA ALA A 19 -12.24 17.12 -9.56
C ALA A 19 -12.14 16.57 -8.13
N LYS A 20 -12.32 15.26 -7.95
CA LYS A 20 -12.11 14.59 -6.66
C LYS A 20 -10.64 14.56 -6.25
N ALA A 21 -9.72 14.38 -7.20
CA ALA A 21 -8.27 14.46 -6.94
C ALA A 21 -7.90 15.85 -6.42
N GLU A 22 -8.35 16.92 -7.09
CA GLU A 22 -8.11 18.30 -6.70
C GLU A 22 -8.70 18.65 -5.33
N ALA A 23 -9.96 18.27 -5.09
CA ALA A 23 -10.60 18.47 -3.80
C ALA A 23 -9.85 17.74 -2.66
N THR A 24 -9.35 16.53 -2.94
CA THR A 24 -8.54 15.76 -1.98
C THR A 24 -7.19 16.41 -1.74
N ALA A 25 -6.52 16.89 -2.78
CA ALA A 25 -5.25 17.59 -2.69
C ALA A 25 -5.37 18.87 -1.85
N ALA A 26 -6.38 19.70 -2.12
CA ALA A 26 -6.65 20.90 -1.34
C ALA A 26 -6.87 20.60 0.14
N ARG A 27 -7.74 19.64 0.46
CA ARG A 27 -8.02 19.23 1.85
C ARG A 27 -6.78 18.70 2.56
N LEU A 28 -5.94 17.92 1.88
CA LEU A 28 -4.73 17.35 2.47
C LEU A 28 -3.63 18.39 2.65
N ARG A 29 -3.48 19.34 1.72
CA ARG A 29 -2.59 20.50 1.88
C ARG A 29 -2.93 21.27 3.15
N ASP A 30 -4.20 21.62 3.34
CA ASP A 30 -4.65 22.39 4.51
C ASP A 30 -4.45 21.61 5.82
N ARG A 31 -4.70 20.30 5.80
CA ARG A 31 -4.59 19.44 6.99
C ARG A 31 -3.15 19.14 7.39
N LEU A 32 -2.27 18.96 6.41
CA LEU A 32 -0.90 18.44 6.63
C LEU A 32 0.15 19.54 6.62
N GLY A 33 -0.14 20.72 6.04
CA GLY A 33 0.83 21.81 5.92
C GLY A 33 1.98 21.52 4.96
N ILE A 34 1.80 20.58 4.03
CA ILE A 34 2.78 20.21 3.00
C ILE A 34 2.25 20.51 1.61
N MET A 35 3.12 20.50 0.61
CA MET A 35 2.66 20.66 -0.77
C MET A 35 1.86 19.44 -1.22
N VAL A 36 0.64 19.65 -1.69
CA VAL A 36 -0.17 18.58 -2.29
C VAL A 36 -0.81 19.08 -3.57
N ARG A 37 -0.63 18.32 -4.66
CA ARG A 37 -1.18 18.63 -5.98
C ARG A 37 -1.84 17.42 -6.62
N ALA A 38 -2.85 17.68 -7.46
CA ALA A 38 -3.38 16.66 -8.35
C ALA A 38 -2.50 16.54 -9.60
N GLU A 39 -2.37 15.33 -10.13
CA GLU A 39 -1.66 15.04 -11.37
C GLU A 39 -2.64 14.50 -12.42
N PRO A 40 -2.40 14.72 -13.73
CA PRO A 40 -3.34 14.33 -14.78
C PRO A 40 -3.40 12.82 -15.01
N ASP A 41 -2.33 12.10 -14.70
CA ASP A 41 -2.23 10.66 -14.85
C ASP A 41 -1.34 10.01 -13.77
N ALA A 42 -1.44 8.68 -13.67
CA ALA A 42 -0.65 7.89 -12.72
C ALA A 42 0.86 7.96 -12.97
N ALA A 43 1.29 8.20 -14.22
CA ALA A 43 2.70 8.29 -14.56
C ALA A 43 3.33 9.55 -13.94
N ASN A 44 2.66 10.70 -14.08
CA ASN A 44 3.08 11.97 -13.50
C ASN A 44 3.05 11.93 -11.95
N ALA A 45 2.06 11.25 -11.37
CA ALA A 45 2.02 11.03 -9.93
C ALA A 45 3.18 10.17 -9.41
N ALA A 46 3.57 9.13 -10.15
CA ALA A 46 4.64 8.21 -9.77
C ALA A 46 6.06 8.73 -10.07
N ALA A 47 6.22 9.57 -11.10
CA ALA A 47 7.52 9.98 -11.63
C ALA A 47 8.38 10.71 -10.58
N GLY A 48 9.43 10.05 -10.09
CA GLY A 48 10.35 10.63 -9.10
C GLY A 48 9.77 10.76 -7.68
N ALA A 49 8.65 10.08 -7.38
CA ALA A 49 8.16 9.96 -6.01
C ALA A 49 9.03 8.98 -5.20
N ASP A 50 9.37 9.26 -3.95
CA ASP A 50 10.09 8.28 -3.11
C ASP A 50 9.18 7.12 -2.66
N ILE A 51 7.90 7.43 -2.48
CA ILE A 51 6.87 6.51 -1.99
C ILE A 51 5.65 6.61 -2.89
N ILE A 52 5.20 5.48 -3.41
CA ILE A 52 3.98 5.31 -4.19
C ILE A 52 2.98 4.55 -3.32
N VAL A 53 1.74 5.02 -3.27
CA VAL A 53 0.65 4.34 -2.56
C VAL A 53 -0.51 4.12 -3.52
N THR A 54 -0.95 2.87 -3.67
CA THR A 54 -2.12 2.53 -4.48
C THR A 54 -3.26 2.09 -3.56
N THR A 55 -4.43 2.72 -3.74
CA THR A 55 -5.64 2.51 -2.92
C THR A 55 -6.89 2.61 -3.78
N THR A 56 -6.95 1.78 -4.82
CA THR A 56 -7.99 1.83 -5.86
C THR A 56 -8.64 0.47 -6.06
N PRO A 57 -9.91 0.41 -6.49
CA PRO A 57 -10.56 -0.84 -6.86
C PRO A 57 -10.28 -1.21 -8.33
N SER A 58 -9.09 -0.88 -8.87
CA SER A 58 -8.79 -1.11 -10.28
C SER A 58 -8.74 -2.60 -10.58
N THR A 59 -9.19 -2.98 -11.78
CA THR A 59 -9.06 -4.35 -12.33
C THR A 59 -7.96 -4.44 -13.38
N GLU A 60 -7.29 -3.32 -13.66
CA GLU A 60 -6.21 -3.19 -14.62
C GLU A 60 -5.05 -2.39 -14.01
N PRO A 61 -3.79 -2.77 -14.29
CA PRO A 61 -2.63 -2.07 -13.77
C PRO A 61 -2.60 -0.57 -14.05
N LEU A 62 -2.51 0.21 -12.98
CA LEU A 62 -2.34 1.66 -12.99
C LEU A 62 -0.86 2.02 -12.94
N ILE A 63 -0.07 1.27 -12.16
CA ILE A 63 1.39 1.35 -12.16
C ILE A 63 1.94 0.38 -13.21
N LYS A 64 2.52 0.95 -14.26
CA LYS A 64 2.97 0.23 -15.45
C LYS A 64 4.50 0.19 -15.54
N PRO A 65 5.07 -0.73 -16.33
CA PRO A 65 6.51 -0.72 -16.63
C PRO A 65 6.98 0.67 -17.09
N GLY A 66 8.10 1.13 -16.53
CA GLY A 66 8.65 2.47 -16.78
C GLY A 66 8.14 3.57 -15.84
N PHE A 67 7.16 3.31 -14.97
CA PHE A 67 6.71 4.28 -13.96
C PHE A 67 7.53 4.22 -12.67
N VAL A 68 8.24 3.10 -12.47
CA VAL A 68 8.99 2.80 -11.25
C VAL A 68 10.48 2.88 -11.51
N SER A 69 11.20 3.53 -10.59
CA SER A 69 12.64 3.78 -10.60
C SER A 69 13.30 3.22 -9.34
N ALA A 70 14.62 3.03 -9.39
CA ALA A 70 15.41 2.59 -8.24
C ALA A 70 15.19 3.48 -7.01
N GLY A 71 15.16 2.85 -5.83
CA GLY A 71 14.98 3.49 -4.54
C GLY A 71 13.54 3.69 -4.09
N GLN A 72 12.56 3.51 -4.98
CA GLN A 72 11.17 3.72 -4.63
C GLN A 72 10.61 2.65 -3.68
N HIS A 73 9.66 3.06 -2.84
CA HIS A 73 8.81 2.17 -2.06
C HIS A 73 7.38 2.23 -2.58
N ILE A 74 6.73 1.08 -2.74
CA ILE A 74 5.33 0.97 -3.12
C ILE A 74 4.57 0.29 -1.99
N THR A 75 3.48 0.92 -1.53
CA THR A 75 2.48 0.27 -0.66
C THR A 75 1.21 0.06 -1.47
N ALA A 76 0.91 -1.20 -1.81
CA ALA A 76 -0.30 -1.60 -2.49
C ALA A 76 -1.37 -2.00 -1.47
N MET A 77 -2.56 -1.41 -1.56
CA MET A 77 -3.65 -1.61 -0.59
C MET A 77 -5.01 -1.87 -1.22
N GLY A 78 -5.17 -1.67 -2.54
CA GLY A 78 -6.46 -1.71 -3.20
C GLY A 78 -6.88 -3.08 -3.75
N SER A 79 -5.94 -4.01 -3.90
CA SER A 79 -6.18 -5.32 -4.52
C SER A 79 -6.57 -6.41 -3.52
N ASP A 80 -7.71 -6.21 -2.85
CA ASP A 80 -8.26 -7.14 -1.84
C ASP A 80 -9.20 -8.22 -2.43
N ALA A 81 -9.27 -8.36 -3.76
CA ALA A 81 -10.15 -9.31 -4.46
C ALA A 81 -9.45 -9.89 -5.71
N GLU A 82 -9.80 -11.12 -6.11
CA GLU A 82 -9.15 -11.87 -7.20
C GLU A 82 -9.05 -11.08 -8.53
N HIS A 83 -10.09 -10.31 -8.86
CA HIS A 83 -10.18 -9.54 -10.11
C HIS A 83 -9.56 -8.14 -10.03
N LYS A 84 -9.14 -7.69 -8.85
CA LYS A 84 -8.49 -6.38 -8.69
C LYS A 84 -7.00 -6.52 -8.95
N ASN A 85 -6.40 -5.48 -9.52
CA ASN A 85 -4.99 -5.41 -9.87
C ASN A 85 -4.59 -3.94 -10.05
N GLU A 86 -3.67 -3.43 -9.23
CA GLU A 86 -3.21 -2.04 -9.32
C GLU A 86 -1.82 -1.91 -9.96
N ILE A 87 -1.00 -2.95 -9.89
CA ILE A 87 0.41 -2.93 -10.28
C ILE A 87 0.68 -4.02 -11.31
N ALA A 88 1.30 -3.64 -12.42
CA ALA A 88 1.61 -4.61 -13.46
C ALA A 88 2.53 -5.71 -12.92
N PRO A 89 2.26 -7.00 -13.17
CA PRO A 89 3.10 -8.12 -12.72
C PRO A 89 4.60 -7.96 -12.97
N ALA A 90 4.97 -7.34 -14.10
CA ALA A 90 6.35 -7.07 -14.45
C ALA A 90 7.09 -6.19 -13.42
N ILE A 91 6.39 -5.32 -12.69
CA ILE A 91 6.96 -4.51 -11.60
C ILE A 91 7.33 -5.36 -10.39
N LEU A 92 6.56 -6.41 -10.08
CA LEU A 92 6.90 -7.31 -8.96
C LEU A 92 8.23 -8.03 -9.21
N ARG A 93 8.56 -8.33 -10.47
CA ARG A 93 9.88 -8.89 -10.85
C ARG A 93 11.03 -7.89 -10.70
N MET A 94 10.74 -6.59 -10.79
CA MET A 94 11.73 -5.53 -10.62
C MET A 94 11.99 -5.21 -9.15
N ALA A 95 11.14 -5.67 -8.23
CA ALA A 95 11.31 -5.42 -6.81
C ALA A 95 12.47 -6.23 -6.23
N ASP A 96 13.39 -5.53 -5.57
CA ASP A 96 14.44 -6.17 -4.76
C ASP A 96 13.88 -6.79 -3.48
N LEU A 97 12.73 -6.29 -3.01
CA LEU A 97 12.01 -6.85 -1.88
C LEU A 97 10.49 -6.72 -2.07
N TYR A 98 9.81 -7.86 -2.19
CA TYR A 98 8.36 -7.96 -2.07
C TYR A 98 8.00 -8.48 -0.67
N VAL A 99 7.06 -7.80 -0.01
CA VAL A 99 6.56 -8.11 1.32
C VAL A 99 5.05 -8.24 1.28
N ALA A 100 4.52 -9.39 1.70
CA ALA A 100 3.10 -9.59 1.88
C ALA A 100 2.69 -9.30 3.33
N ASP A 101 1.44 -8.89 3.57
CA ASP A 101 0.86 -8.99 4.91
C ASP A 101 0.50 -10.45 5.29
N SER A 102 0.12 -11.26 4.29
CA SER A 102 -0.10 -12.70 4.40
C SER A 102 0.21 -13.38 3.07
N ALA A 103 1.30 -14.15 3.00
CA ALA A 103 1.72 -14.83 1.77
C ALA A 103 0.65 -15.82 1.27
N LYS A 104 -0.08 -16.46 2.19
CA LYS A 104 -1.20 -17.34 1.83
C LYS A 104 -2.31 -16.57 1.11
N GLN A 105 -2.58 -15.34 1.53
CA GLN A 105 -3.66 -14.52 0.98
C GLN A 105 -3.25 -13.85 -0.33
N THR A 106 -2.06 -13.27 -0.41
CA THR A 106 -1.55 -12.61 -1.62
C THR A 106 -1.26 -13.58 -2.78
N ARG A 107 -1.21 -14.91 -2.54
CA ARG A 107 -1.21 -15.91 -3.63
C ARG A 107 -2.56 -16.09 -4.30
N ARG A 108 -3.64 -15.73 -3.62
CA ARG A 108 -5.03 -15.89 -4.07
C ARG A 108 -5.66 -14.57 -4.47
N LEU A 109 -5.29 -13.48 -3.79
CA LEU A 109 -5.75 -12.11 -3.96
C LEU A 109 -4.52 -11.23 -4.18
N GLY A 110 -4.68 -9.92 -4.40
CA GLY A 110 -3.52 -9.02 -4.41
C GLY A 110 -2.69 -9.09 -5.68
N GLU A 111 -1.54 -8.41 -5.63
CA GLU A 111 -0.67 -8.22 -6.80
C GLU A 111 0.10 -9.51 -7.14
N LEU A 112 0.46 -10.30 -6.13
CA LEU A 112 1.22 -11.56 -6.31
C LEU A 112 0.41 -12.63 -7.05
N HIS A 113 -0.90 -12.72 -6.83
CA HIS A 113 -1.77 -13.65 -7.56
C HIS A 113 -1.63 -13.49 -9.08
N HIS A 114 -1.79 -12.25 -9.58
CA HIS A 114 -1.64 -11.94 -11.01
C HIS A 114 -0.24 -12.25 -11.53
N ALA A 115 0.80 -12.01 -10.73
CA ALA A 115 2.18 -12.30 -11.13
C ALA A 115 2.50 -13.80 -11.22
N ILE A 116 1.86 -14.62 -10.39
CA ILE A 116 1.94 -16.09 -10.47
C ILE A 116 1.21 -16.58 -11.73
N GLU A 117 0.02 -16.08 -12.02
CA GLU A 117 -0.78 -16.51 -13.18
C GLU A 117 -0.04 -16.33 -14.51
N VAL A 118 0.70 -15.23 -14.66
CA VAL A 118 1.49 -14.95 -15.87
C VAL A 118 2.93 -15.46 -15.80
N ALA A 119 3.25 -16.33 -14.82
CA ALA A 119 4.56 -16.94 -14.60
C ALA A 119 5.73 -15.94 -14.43
N VAL A 120 5.44 -14.72 -13.96
CA VAL A 120 6.45 -13.71 -13.62
C VAL A 120 7.02 -13.94 -12.22
N PHE A 121 6.22 -14.53 -11.33
CA PHE A 121 6.61 -14.97 -9.99
C PHE A 121 6.35 -16.47 -9.85
N ALA A 122 7.29 -17.22 -9.26
CA ALA A 122 7.09 -18.66 -9.08
C ALA A 122 6.03 -18.93 -7.99
N ALA A 123 5.14 -19.89 -8.26
CA ALA A 123 4.03 -20.22 -7.36
C ALA A 123 4.48 -20.75 -5.98
N ASP A 124 5.71 -21.26 -5.89
CA ASP A 124 6.34 -21.82 -4.70
C ASP A 124 7.45 -20.93 -4.12
N ALA A 125 7.75 -19.78 -4.74
CA ALA A 125 8.80 -18.87 -4.27
C ALA A 125 8.54 -18.42 -2.82
N GLU A 126 9.57 -18.40 -1.99
CA GLU A 126 9.47 -17.90 -0.63
C GLU A 126 9.06 -16.41 -0.64
N VAL A 127 8.05 -16.06 0.15
CA VAL A 127 7.56 -14.68 0.30
C VAL A 127 7.89 -14.22 1.71
N THR A 128 8.44 -13.01 1.83
CA THR A 128 8.64 -12.36 3.13
C THR A 128 7.32 -11.79 3.60
N GLU A 129 6.92 -12.10 4.83
CA GLU A 129 5.75 -11.51 5.46
C GLU A 129 6.12 -10.32 6.33
N LEU A 130 5.24 -9.32 6.42
CA LEU A 130 5.44 -8.11 7.22
C LEU A 130 5.72 -8.43 8.69
N GLY A 131 5.07 -9.48 9.23
CA GLY A 131 5.30 -9.95 10.60
C GLY A 131 6.74 -10.43 10.84
N GLU A 132 7.38 -11.05 9.86
CA GLU A 132 8.77 -11.51 9.94
C GLU A 132 9.75 -10.34 10.01
N ILE A 133 9.46 -9.25 9.29
CA ILE A 133 10.25 -8.02 9.36
C ILE A 133 10.07 -7.34 10.72
N ILE A 134 8.83 -7.23 11.19
CA ILE A 134 8.52 -6.62 12.50
C ILE A 134 9.17 -7.40 13.65
N ALA A 135 9.19 -8.73 13.57
CA ALA A 135 9.81 -9.61 14.55
C ALA A 135 11.35 -9.63 14.45
N GLY A 136 11.94 -9.04 13.41
CA GLY A 136 13.38 -9.03 13.17
C GLY A 136 13.95 -10.34 12.64
N SER A 137 13.12 -11.30 12.23
CA SER A 137 13.57 -12.57 11.64
C SER A 137 13.97 -12.42 10.17
N LYS A 138 13.38 -11.45 9.47
CA LYS A 138 13.77 -11.03 8.11
C LYS A 138 14.09 -9.54 8.07
N HIS A 139 14.88 -9.15 7.08
CA HIS A 139 15.28 -7.76 6.88
C HIS A 139 14.24 -7.04 6.01
N GLY A 140 14.02 -5.75 6.30
CA GLY A 140 13.37 -4.85 5.34
C GLY A 140 14.32 -4.42 4.21
N ARG A 141 14.13 -3.20 3.71
CA ARG A 141 15.02 -2.55 2.73
C ARG A 141 16.49 -2.64 3.17
N ARG A 142 17.39 -3.02 2.24
CA ARG A 142 18.82 -3.20 2.50
C ARG A 142 19.69 -2.11 1.89
N SER A 143 19.26 -1.52 0.78
CA SER A 143 19.95 -0.39 0.15
C SER A 143 19.00 0.74 -0.23
N ALA A 144 19.57 1.93 -0.42
CA ALA A 144 18.84 3.10 -0.90
C ALA A 144 18.36 2.95 -2.35
N GLY A 145 18.95 2.05 -3.13
CA GLY A 145 18.56 1.75 -4.51
C GLY A 145 17.44 0.72 -4.64
N ASP A 146 17.10 0.01 -3.55
CA ASP A 146 16.14 -1.09 -3.62
C ASP A 146 14.75 -0.60 -4.06
N ILE A 147 14.10 -1.32 -4.96
CA ILE A 147 12.67 -1.19 -5.20
C ILE A 147 11.97 -2.11 -4.20
N THR A 148 11.13 -1.55 -3.34
CA THR A 148 10.41 -2.33 -2.33
C THR A 148 8.91 -2.25 -2.51
N ILE A 149 8.22 -3.38 -2.43
CA ILE A 149 6.76 -3.47 -2.54
C ILE A 149 6.21 -4.10 -1.27
N ALA A 150 5.28 -3.42 -0.62
CA ALA A 150 4.42 -3.98 0.42
C ALA A 150 3.03 -4.20 -0.17
N ASP A 151 2.60 -5.45 -0.28
CA ASP A 151 1.30 -5.88 -0.80
C ASP A 151 0.39 -6.25 0.38
N LEU A 152 -0.59 -5.38 0.65
CA LEU A 152 -1.41 -5.41 1.85
C LEU A 152 -2.85 -5.71 1.48
N THR A 153 -3.27 -6.96 1.66
CA THR A 153 -4.62 -7.44 1.34
C THR A 153 -5.60 -7.34 2.51
N GLY A 154 -5.12 -6.99 3.70
CA GLY A 154 -5.87 -6.90 4.93
C GLY A 154 -5.87 -8.22 5.72
N THR A 155 -5.58 -8.15 7.02
CA THR A 155 -5.59 -9.32 7.89
C THR A 155 -6.43 -9.07 9.13
N GLY A 156 -7.30 -10.03 9.50
CA GLY A 156 -8.21 -9.87 10.64
C GLY A 156 -7.50 -9.69 12.00
N VAL A 157 -6.21 -10.07 12.09
CA VAL A 157 -5.38 -9.78 13.27
C VAL A 157 -5.16 -8.26 13.45
N GLN A 158 -5.00 -7.50 12.37
CA GLN A 158 -4.83 -6.05 12.42
C GLN A 158 -6.14 -5.39 12.89
N ASP A 159 -7.28 -5.81 12.35
CA ASP A 159 -8.59 -5.30 12.77
C ASP A 159 -8.86 -5.59 14.25
N THR A 160 -8.53 -6.80 14.71
CA THR A 160 -8.68 -7.21 16.11
C THR A 160 -7.81 -6.36 17.04
N ALA A 161 -6.57 -6.06 16.65
CA ALA A 161 -5.68 -5.20 17.41
C ALA A 161 -6.22 -3.77 17.52
N ILE A 162 -6.70 -3.20 16.40
CA ILE A 162 -7.30 -1.86 16.36
C ILE A 162 -8.58 -1.81 17.20
N ALA A 163 -9.46 -2.81 17.06
CA ALA A 163 -10.72 -2.89 17.81
C ALA A 163 -10.48 -3.03 19.32
N THR A 164 -9.47 -3.81 19.72
CA THR A 164 -9.07 -3.96 21.13
C THR A 164 -8.59 -2.62 21.69
N LEU A 165 -7.70 -1.92 20.98
CA LEU A 165 -7.21 -0.60 21.38
C LEU A 165 -8.34 0.43 21.47
N ALA A 166 -9.23 0.46 20.47
CA ALA A 166 -10.37 1.37 20.45
C ALA A 166 -11.34 1.11 21.61
N ARG A 167 -11.64 -0.16 21.90
CA ARG A 167 -12.45 -0.57 23.04
C ARG A 167 -11.85 -0.12 24.36
N ASP A 168 -10.54 -0.32 24.55
CA ASP A 168 -9.87 0.03 25.80
C ASP A 168 -9.84 1.55 26.01
N ARG A 169 -9.64 2.33 24.94
CA ARG A 169 -9.76 3.80 24.96
C ARG A 169 -11.19 4.26 25.26
N ALA A 170 -12.19 3.63 24.66
CA ALA A 170 -13.60 3.95 24.92
C ALA A 170 -13.96 3.71 26.39
N ARG A 171 -13.52 2.57 26.96
CA ARG A 171 -13.67 2.28 28.39
C ARG A 171 -13.01 3.33 29.28
N ALA A 172 -11.76 3.70 28.99
CA ALA A 172 -11.05 4.73 29.76
C ALA A 172 -11.73 6.11 29.67
N ALA A 173 -12.28 6.46 28.52
CA ALA A 173 -13.02 7.70 28.28
C ALA A 173 -14.49 7.66 28.74
N LYS A 174 -14.98 6.53 29.27
CA LYS A 174 -16.41 6.30 29.56
C LYS A 174 -17.32 6.59 28.36
N ALA A 175 -16.85 6.26 27.16
CA ALA A 175 -17.57 6.42 25.91
C ALA A 175 -18.20 5.09 25.45
N GLY A 176 -19.33 5.19 24.74
CA GLY A 176 -20.07 4.04 24.20
C GLY A 176 -21.37 3.75 24.96
N THR A 177 -22.11 2.76 24.46
CA THR A 177 -23.41 2.34 25.01
C THR A 177 -23.36 0.86 25.33
N ILE A 178 -23.74 0.49 26.56
CA ILE A 178 -23.93 -0.90 26.94
C ILE A 178 -25.29 -1.34 26.41
N PHE A 179 -25.33 -2.47 25.71
CA PHE A 179 -26.56 -3.11 25.29
C PHE A 179 -26.54 -4.57 25.73
N GLU A 180 -27.72 -5.10 26.03
CA GLU A 180 -27.92 -6.53 26.32
C GLU A 180 -28.56 -7.16 25.08
N SER A 181 -28.07 -8.35 24.70
CA SER A 181 -28.58 -9.15 23.58
C SER A 181 -29.48 -10.27 24.06
#